data_AF-A0A093NWC0-F1
#
_entry.id   AF-A0A093NWC0-F1
#
_cell.length_a   1.000
_cell.length_b   1.000
_cell.length_c   1.000
_cell.angle_alpha   90.00
_cell.angle_beta   90.00
_cell.angle_gamma   90.00
#
_symmetry.space_group_name_H-M   'P 1'
#
loop_
_entity.id
_entity.type
_entity.pdbx_description
1 polymer ?
#
loop_
_entity_poly.entity_id
_entity_poly.type
_entity_poly.pdbx_seq_one_letter_code
_entity_poly.pdbx_strand_id
1 'polypeptide(L)'
;LRTFSVQLRLAETNEIFSLPRCQNDLTVKKLKSHLELLTGIPLHFQRLQYLDEVDLPDESTFKDNDIVPGGTITMRIWRQDGWGHLVAAAAKGETMKLAHLGVTEDFAGTTPHAELLGPEQKKEWVAHRAFVALFVASHRGHVETAKFLLRHGVDLHSKTPLGRTALHVAAVAGQCDCIELLLSYGARALGPDSEGQTAVSLARLWGQEQSERTMVR
;
A
#
# COMPACT_ATOMS: atom_id res chain seq x y z
N LEU A 1 26.82 -15.12 2.80
CA LEU A 1 25.75 -15.17 3.85
C LEU A 1 24.69 -16.15 3.39
N ARG A 2 24.24 -17.06 4.26
CA ARG A 2 23.19 -18.03 3.92
C ARG A 2 21.85 -17.32 3.86
N THR A 3 21.17 -17.40 2.73
CA THR A 3 19.81 -16.88 2.58
C THR A 3 18.78 -17.99 2.81
N PHE A 4 17.56 -17.62 3.21
CA PHE A 4 16.44 -18.54 3.36
C PHE A 4 15.13 -17.89 2.94
N SER A 5 14.07 -18.68 2.85
CA SER A 5 12.73 -18.19 2.51
C SER A 5 11.86 -18.15 3.76
N VAL A 6 10.98 -17.15 3.83
CA VAL A 6 9.88 -17.09 4.80
C VAL A 6 8.57 -16.81 4.05
N GLN A 7 7.45 -17.01 4.73
CA GLN A 7 6.13 -16.65 4.23
C GLN A 7 5.66 -15.36 4.90
N LEU A 8 4.90 -14.56 4.16
CA LEU A 8 4.15 -13.43 4.69
C LEU A 8 2.67 -13.70 4.51
N ARG A 9 1.90 -13.71 5.60
CA ARG A 9 0.43 -13.78 5.56
C ARG A 9 -0.16 -12.41 5.84
N LEU A 10 -0.99 -11.88 4.93
CA LEU A 10 -1.77 -10.66 5.17
C LEU A 10 -3.07 -11.03 5.89
N ALA A 11 -3.26 -10.56 7.13
CA ALA A 11 -4.35 -11.00 8.00
C ALA A 11 -5.74 -10.61 7.46
N GLU A 12 -5.86 -9.47 6.79
CA GLU A 12 -7.13 -8.92 6.33
C GLU A 12 -7.66 -9.61 5.06
N THR A 13 -6.78 -10.21 4.26
CA THR A 13 -7.14 -10.89 2.99
C THR A 13 -6.83 -12.38 2.99
N ASN A 14 -6.08 -12.88 3.98
CA ASN A 14 -5.50 -14.24 4.04
C ASN A 14 -4.56 -14.60 2.88
N GLU A 15 -4.10 -13.62 2.11
CA GLU A 15 -3.10 -13.84 1.08
C GLU A 15 -1.76 -14.25 1.69
N ILE A 16 -1.06 -15.16 1.02
CA ILE A 16 0.27 -15.63 1.42
C ILE A 16 1.26 -15.30 0.30
N PHE A 17 2.31 -14.56 0.66
CA PHE A 17 3.41 -14.22 -0.22
C PHE A 17 4.67 -14.99 0.18
N SER A 18 5.43 -15.45 -0.81
CA SER A 18 6.76 -15.99 -0.57
C SER A 18 7.78 -14.86 -0.53
N LEU A 19 8.58 -14.80 0.53
CA LEU A 19 9.71 -13.88 0.66
C LEU A 19 11.01 -14.67 0.49
N PRO A 20 11.53 -14.79 -0.74
CA PRO A 20 12.77 -15.51 -0.98
C PRO A 20 13.98 -14.64 -0.63
N ARG A 21 15.11 -15.30 -0.38
CA ARG A 21 16.42 -14.66 -0.19
C ARG A 21 16.53 -13.75 1.05
N CYS A 22 15.75 -14.02 2.10
CA CYS A 22 15.90 -13.35 3.39
C CYS A 22 17.24 -13.70 4.05
N GLN A 23 17.76 -12.78 4.86
CA GLN A 23 19.01 -12.92 5.60
C GLN A 23 18.75 -12.61 7.08
N ASN A 24 19.59 -13.16 7.96
CA ASN A 24 19.47 -12.98 9.41
C ASN A 24 19.60 -11.52 9.85
N ASP A 25 20.39 -10.71 9.13
CA ASP A 25 20.62 -9.29 9.38
C ASP A 25 19.63 -8.37 8.64
N LEU A 26 18.64 -8.93 7.95
CA LEU A 26 17.56 -8.14 7.35
C LEU A 26 16.75 -7.48 8.47
N THR A 27 16.73 -6.15 8.49
CA THR A 27 15.91 -5.39 9.44
C THR A 27 14.44 -5.42 9.05
N VAL A 28 13.56 -5.38 10.05
CA VAL A 28 12.11 -5.28 9.87
C VAL A 28 11.75 -4.05 9.04
N LYS A 29 12.42 -2.91 9.25
CA LYS A 29 12.24 -1.70 8.45
C LYS A 29 12.53 -1.90 6.97
N LYS A 30 13.65 -2.54 6.62
CA LYS A 30 14.00 -2.85 5.23
C LYS A 30 12.99 -3.82 4.61
N LEU A 31 12.54 -4.81 5.38
CA LEU A 31 11.46 -5.69 4.95
C LEU A 31 10.19 -4.88 4.63
N LYS A 32 9.72 -4.01 5.53
CA LYS A 32 8.51 -3.20 5.33
C LYS A 32 8.56 -2.35 4.06
N SER A 33 9.71 -1.77 3.73
CA SER A 33 9.90 -1.01 2.49
C SER A 33 9.68 -1.85 1.23
N HIS A 34 10.12 -3.11 1.25
CA HIS A 34 9.87 -4.06 0.18
C HIS A 34 8.40 -4.49 0.15
N LEU A 35 7.79 -4.71 1.32
CA LEU A 35 6.41 -5.16 1.43
C LEU A 35 5.39 -4.14 0.90
N GLU A 36 5.70 -2.84 0.93
CA GLU A 36 4.79 -1.82 0.37
C GLU A 36 4.52 -2.05 -1.12
N LEU A 37 5.54 -2.39 -1.90
CA LEU A 37 5.40 -2.72 -3.32
C LEU A 37 4.77 -4.10 -3.53
N LEU A 38 5.17 -5.09 -2.72
CA LEU A 38 4.68 -6.46 -2.85
C LEU A 38 3.18 -6.57 -2.57
N THR A 39 2.71 -5.89 -1.52
CA THR A 39 1.35 -6.06 -0.97
C THR A 39 0.41 -4.91 -1.30
N GLY A 40 0.95 -3.77 -1.75
CA GLY A 40 0.19 -2.55 -1.99
C GLY A 40 -0.23 -1.81 -0.71
N ILE A 41 0.32 -2.19 0.46
CA ILE A 41 -0.03 -1.60 1.75
C ILE A 41 1.04 -0.59 2.18
N PRO A 42 0.71 0.70 2.40
CA PRO A 42 1.71 1.69 2.78
C PRO A 42 2.46 1.34 4.06
N LEU A 43 3.76 1.62 4.12
CA LEU A 43 4.70 1.20 5.15
C LEU A 43 4.22 1.48 6.59
N HIS A 44 3.63 2.66 6.81
CA HIS A 44 3.18 3.09 8.13
C HIS A 44 1.93 2.35 8.64
N PHE A 45 1.23 1.61 7.78
CA PHE A 45 0.12 0.73 8.17
C PHE A 45 0.58 -0.68 8.51
N GLN A 46 1.81 -1.07 8.17
CA GLN A 46 2.29 -2.44 8.30
C GLN A 46 2.68 -2.77 9.74
N ARG A 47 1.94 -3.70 10.35
CA ARG A 47 2.26 -4.30 11.65
C ARG A 47 2.64 -5.75 11.46
N LEU A 48 3.94 -6.02 11.54
CA LEU A 48 4.50 -7.35 11.33
C LEU A 48 4.65 -8.06 12.67
N GLN A 49 4.33 -9.34 12.68
CA GLN A 49 4.47 -10.22 13.84
C GLN A 49 4.94 -11.58 13.38
N TYR A 50 5.62 -12.26 14.28
CA TYR A 50 6.07 -13.61 14.09
C TYR A 50 5.66 -14.42 15.32
N LEU A 51 5.02 -15.57 15.10
CA LEU A 51 4.39 -16.36 16.17
C LEU A 51 3.36 -15.52 16.98
N ASP A 52 3.28 -15.74 18.30
CA ASP A 52 2.34 -15.06 19.21
C ASP A 52 2.91 -13.74 19.80
N GLU A 53 3.94 -13.17 19.16
CA GLU A 53 4.64 -11.99 19.66
C GLU A 53 3.94 -10.65 19.33
N VAL A 54 4.34 -9.62 20.08
CA VAL A 54 4.02 -8.21 19.82
C VAL A 54 4.56 -7.77 18.45
N ASP A 55 4.16 -6.58 18.01
CA ASP A 55 4.64 -6.03 16.73
C ASP A 55 6.17 -5.96 16.72
N LEU A 56 6.77 -6.52 15.67
CA LEU A 56 8.22 -6.57 15.49
C LEU A 56 8.78 -5.13 15.40
N PRO A 57 9.80 -4.79 16.21
CA PRO A 57 10.44 -3.47 16.16
C PRO A 57 11.10 -3.20 14.82
N ASP A 58 11.01 -1.97 14.30
CA ASP A 58 11.57 -1.62 12.98
C ASP A 58 13.08 -1.84 12.88
N GLU A 59 13.81 -1.57 13.96
CA GLU A 59 15.28 -1.65 13.99
C GLU A 59 15.79 -3.06 14.34
N SER A 60 14.91 -4.01 14.69
CA SER A 60 15.32 -5.40 14.95
C SER A 60 15.49 -6.18 13.64
N THR A 61 16.33 -7.20 13.69
CA THR A 61 16.66 -8.08 12.56
C THR A 61 15.93 -9.40 12.64
N PHE A 62 15.92 -10.17 11.55
CA PHE A 62 15.37 -11.53 11.57
C PHE A 62 16.00 -12.40 12.67
N LYS A 63 17.29 -12.19 12.96
CA LYS A 63 18.00 -12.86 14.04
C LYS A 63 17.51 -12.44 15.43
N ASP A 64 17.24 -11.15 15.64
CA ASP A 64 16.81 -10.64 16.94
C ASP A 64 15.40 -11.12 17.33
N ASN A 65 14.59 -11.51 16.34
CA ASN A 65 13.23 -12.02 16.53
C ASN A 65 13.09 -13.52 16.19
N ASP A 66 14.21 -14.26 16.18
CA ASP A 66 14.26 -15.71 15.96
C ASP A 66 13.44 -16.22 14.73
N ILE A 67 13.44 -15.44 13.64
CA ILE A 67 12.72 -15.80 12.41
C ILE A 67 13.50 -16.90 11.69
N VAL A 68 12.86 -18.08 11.55
CA VAL A 68 13.51 -19.27 10.99
C VAL A 68 13.12 -19.55 9.54
N PRO A 69 13.92 -20.34 8.80
CA PRO A 69 13.54 -20.82 7.46
C PRO A 69 12.17 -21.48 7.44
N GLY A 70 11.32 -21.06 6.50
CA GLY A 70 9.94 -21.54 6.35
C GLY A 70 8.94 -20.93 7.33
N GLY A 71 9.39 -20.08 8.26
CA GLY A 71 8.52 -19.37 9.20
C GLY A 71 7.51 -18.46 8.50
N THR A 72 6.39 -18.19 9.16
CA THR A 72 5.33 -17.29 8.65
C THR A 72 5.26 -16.02 9.48
N ILE A 73 5.58 -14.88 8.85
CA ILE A 73 5.33 -13.55 9.39
C ILE A 73 3.87 -13.19 9.07
N THR A 74 3.11 -12.77 10.06
CA THR A 74 1.78 -12.19 9.85
C THR A 74 1.89 -10.68 9.74
N MET A 75 1.39 -10.10 8.66
CA MET A 75 1.17 -8.67 8.54
C MET A 75 -0.29 -8.35 8.83
N ARG A 76 -0.50 -7.37 9.70
CA ARG A 76 -1.80 -6.77 10.00
C ARG A 76 -1.76 -5.29 9.61
N ILE A 77 -2.93 -4.73 9.34
CA ILE A 77 -3.10 -3.30 9.12
C ILE A 77 -3.42 -2.64 10.46
N TRP A 78 -2.89 -1.43 10.67
CA TRP A 78 -3.18 -0.63 11.86
C TRP A 78 -4.69 -0.55 12.12
N ARG A 79 -5.13 -0.91 13.33
CA ARG A 79 -6.56 -1.04 13.65
C ARG A 79 -7.24 0.26 14.07
N GLN A 80 -6.47 1.25 14.53
CA GLN A 80 -7.07 2.48 15.02
C GLN A 80 -7.79 3.19 13.89
N ASP A 81 -8.87 3.89 14.23
CA ASP A 81 -9.63 4.70 13.28
C ASP A 81 -10.18 3.90 12.06
N GLY A 82 -10.31 2.57 12.15
CA GLY A 82 -10.92 1.77 11.09
C GLY A 82 -10.09 1.63 9.80
N TRP A 83 -8.79 1.90 9.82
CA TRP A 83 -7.90 1.74 8.64
C TRP A 83 -7.91 0.32 8.06
N GLY A 84 -7.99 -0.71 8.90
CA GLY A 84 -8.14 -2.09 8.43
C GLY A 84 -9.38 -2.30 7.55
N HIS A 85 -10.52 -1.70 7.90
CA HIS A 85 -11.74 -1.77 7.08
C HIS A 85 -11.59 -1.01 5.76
N LEU A 86 -10.95 0.16 5.79
CA LEU A 86 -10.70 0.97 4.60
C LEU A 86 -9.79 0.25 3.60
N VAL A 87 -8.66 -0.27 4.08
CA VAL A 87 -7.71 -0.99 3.22
C VAL A 87 -8.34 -2.28 2.69
N ALA A 88 -9.09 -3.02 3.51
CA ALA A 88 -9.80 -4.21 3.04
C ALA A 88 -10.86 -3.88 1.97
N ALA A 89 -11.62 -2.79 2.15
CA ALA A 89 -12.60 -2.34 1.17
C ALA A 89 -11.92 -1.91 -0.15
N ALA A 90 -10.81 -1.15 -0.07
CA ALA A 90 -10.02 -0.76 -1.24
C ALA A 90 -9.40 -1.96 -1.95
N ALA A 91 -8.88 -2.93 -1.20
CA ALA A 91 -8.30 -4.14 -1.79
C ALA A 91 -9.32 -5.04 -2.48
N LYS A 92 -10.61 -4.91 -2.15
CA LYS A 92 -11.74 -5.63 -2.75
C LYS A 92 -12.52 -4.83 -3.79
N GLY A 93 -12.17 -3.55 -4.00
CA GLY A 93 -12.90 -2.67 -4.92
C GLY A 93 -14.32 -2.31 -4.44
N GLU A 94 -14.56 -2.33 -3.12
CA GLU A 94 -15.87 -2.05 -2.52
C GLU A 94 -16.15 -0.52 -2.48
N THR A 95 -16.34 0.11 -3.64
CA THR A 95 -16.47 1.57 -3.81
C THR A 95 -17.51 2.21 -2.89
N MET A 96 -18.71 1.63 -2.80
CA MET A 96 -19.76 2.16 -1.92
C MET A 96 -19.38 2.10 -0.45
N LYS A 97 -18.69 1.05 -0.01
CA LYS A 97 -18.23 0.94 1.36
C LYS A 97 -17.12 1.95 1.66
N LEU A 98 -16.22 2.19 0.72
CA LEU A 98 -15.21 3.23 0.84
C LEU A 98 -15.83 4.62 1.04
N ALA A 99 -16.89 4.95 0.30
CA ALA A 99 -17.63 6.22 0.50
C ALA A 99 -18.10 6.37 1.96
N HIS A 100 -18.66 5.32 2.55
CA HIS A 100 -19.07 5.29 3.97
C HIS A 100 -17.91 5.25 4.97
N LEU A 101 -16.67 5.04 4.52
CA LEU A 101 -15.46 5.06 5.34
C LEU A 101 -14.72 6.40 5.27
N GLY A 102 -15.34 7.43 4.68
CA GLY A 102 -14.87 8.80 4.74
C GLY A 102 -13.75 9.12 3.75
N VAL A 103 -13.82 8.56 2.54
CA VAL A 103 -12.87 8.87 1.44
C VAL A 103 -13.36 10.01 0.53
N THR A 104 -14.54 10.56 0.78
CA THR A 104 -15.15 11.66 0.01
C THR A 104 -15.77 12.67 0.98
N GLU A 105 -15.83 13.95 0.60
CA GLU A 105 -16.47 14.99 1.43
C GLU A 105 -18.00 14.84 1.51
N ASP A 106 -18.62 14.30 0.46
CA ASP A 106 -20.09 14.21 0.32
C ASP A 106 -20.72 13.14 1.23
N PHE A 107 -19.97 12.10 1.56
CA PHE A 107 -20.39 11.06 2.48
C PHE A 107 -19.78 11.31 3.84
N ALA A 108 -20.63 11.56 4.84
CA ALA A 108 -20.22 11.57 6.23
C ALA A 108 -19.86 10.14 6.67
N GLY A 109 -18.69 9.65 6.25
CA GLY A 109 -18.08 8.49 6.86
C GLY A 109 -17.78 8.81 8.32
N THR A 110 -18.18 7.93 9.22
CA THR A 110 -18.03 8.17 10.65
C THR A 110 -17.09 7.12 11.23
N THR A 111 -16.09 7.63 11.93
CA THR A 111 -15.36 6.90 12.95
C THR A 111 -15.47 7.74 14.23
N PRO A 112 -15.32 7.13 15.43
CA PRO A 112 -15.30 7.89 16.66
C PRO A 112 -14.24 9.02 16.67
N HIS A 113 -13.17 8.86 15.90
CA HIS A 113 -12.16 9.90 15.74
C HIS A 113 -12.67 11.05 14.86
N ALA A 114 -13.28 10.76 13.71
CA ALA A 114 -13.77 11.76 12.76
C ALA A 114 -14.85 12.68 13.37
N GLU A 115 -15.62 12.17 14.33
CA GLU A 115 -16.64 12.93 15.06
C GLU A 115 -16.06 14.03 15.95
N LEU A 116 -14.78 13.92 16.32
CA LEU A 116 -14.08 14.88 17.18
C LEU A 116 -13.28 15.92 16.38
N LEU A 117 -13.21 15.80 15.05
CA LEU A 117 -12.40 16.67 14.21
C LEU A 117 -13.12 17.98 13.88
N GLY A 118 -12.37 19.08 13.92
CA GLY A 118 -12.79 20.35 13.33
C GLY A 118 -12.80 20.27 11.79
N PRO A 119 -13.37 21.27 11.10
CA PRO A 119 -13.53 21.26 9.64
C PRO A 119 -12.22 21.02 8.86
N GLU A 120 -11.15 21.73 9.22
CA GLU A 120 -9.85 21.59 8.55
C GLU A 120 -9.21 20.23 8.81
N GLN A 121 -9.21 19.75 10.06
CA GLN A 121 -8.68 18.42 10.38
C GLN A 121 -9.48 17.32 9.68
N LYS A 122 -10.80 17.49 9.55
CA LYS A 122 -11.66 16.56 8.82
C LYS A 122 -11.31 16.50 7.34
N LYS A 123 -11.00 17.64 6.71
CA LYS A 123 -10.57 17.70 5.31
C LYS A 123 -9.26 16.93 5.09
N GLU A 124 -8.26 17.15 5.94
CA GLU A 124 -6.99 16.41 5.89
C GLU A 124 -7.20 14.91 6.13
N TRP A 125 -8.08 14.57 7.07
CA TRP A 125 -8.44 13.19 7.37
C TRP A 125 -9.10 12.48 6.17
N VAL A 126 -10.05 13.13 5.48
CA VAL A 126 -10.66 12.61 4.25
C VAL A 126 -9.62 12.46 3.15
N ALA A 127 -8.76 13.47 2.95
CA ALA A 127 -7.71 13.44 1.94
C ALA A 127 -6.73 12.28 2.14
N HIS A 128 -6.30 12.04 3.38
CA HIS A 128 -5.40 10.93 3.70
C HIS A 128 -6.07 9.58 3.41
N ARG A 129 -7.35 9.42 3.78
CA ARG A 129 -8.13 8.20 3.51
C ARG A 129 -8.33 7.94 2.04
N ALA A 130 -8.69 8.98 1.29
CA ALA A 130 -8.87 8.92 -0.15
C ALA A 130 -7.58 8.49 -0.86
N PHE A 131 -6.44 9.07 -0.46
CA PHE A 131 -5.14 8.70 -1.00
C PHE A 131 -4.80 7.23 -0.73
N VAL A 132 -4.94 6.76 0.51
CA VAL A 132 -4.65 5.35 0.86
C VAL A 132 -5.57 4.40 0.09
N ALA A 133 -6.86 4.75 -0.04
CA ALA A 133 -7.79 3.97 -0.84
C ALA A 133 -7.37 3.92 -2.32
N LEU A 134 -6.95 5.05 -2.91
CA LEU A 134 -6.48 5.10 -4.29
C LEU A 134 -5.21 4.26 -4.47
N PHE A 135 -4.27 4.36 -3.54
CA PHE A 135 -3.01 3.62 -3.56
C PHE A 135 -3.25 2.11 -3.57
N VAL A 136 -4.07 1.61 -2.63
CA VAL A 136 -4.40 0.19 -2.53
C VAL A 136 -5.23 -0.27 -3.73
N ALA A 137 -6.28 0.47 -4.11
CA ALA A 137 -7.12 0.11 -5.26
C ALA A 137 -6.32 0.04 -6.57
N SER A 138 -5.36 0.96 -6.76
CA SER A 138 -4.50 0.99 -7.94
C SER A 138 -3.54 -0.20 -8.00
N HIS A 139 -2.96 -0.60 -6.86
CA HIS A 139 -2.15 -1.83 -6.76
C HIS A 139 -2.97 -3.07 -7.08
N ARG A 140 -4.24 -3.10 -6.65
CA ARG A 140 -5.14 -4.24 -6.84
C ARG A 140 -5.91 -4.25 -8.16
N GLY A 141 -5.74 -3.24 -9.01
CA GLY A 141 -6.37 -3.17 -10.33
C GLY A 141 -7.85 -2.75 -10.31
N HIS A 142 -8.34 -2.14 -9.24
CA HIS A 142 -9.74 -1.72 -9.12
C HIS A 142 -9.98 -0.38 -9.81
N VAL A 143 -10.02 -0.40 -11.14
CA VAL A 143 -10.11 0.79 -12.01
C VAL A 143 -11.33 1.65 -11.68
N GLU A 144 -12.51 1.06 -11.48
CA GLU A 144 -13.72 1.83 -11.18
C GLU A 144 -13.68 2.49 -9.80
N THR A 145 -13.05 1.84 -8.82
CA THR A 145 -12.79 2.44 -7.51
C THR A 145 -11.79 3.60 -7.62
N ALA A 146 -10.69 3.41 -8.36
CA ALA A 146 -9.71 4.47 -8.59
C ALA A 146 -10.35 5.67 -9.30
N LYS A 147 -11.18 5.43 -10.33
CA LYS A 147 -11.92 6.45 -11.08
C LYS A 147 -12.91 7.19 -10.21
N PHE A 148 -13.62 6.49 -9.32
CA PHE A 148 -14.50 7.12 -8.35
C PHE A 148 -13.75 8.08 -7.44
N LEU A 149 -12.61 7.66 -6.88
CA LEU A 149 -11.79 8.48 -5.98
C LEU A 149 -11.23 9.72 -6.69
N LEU A 150 -10.71 9.56 -7.91
CA LEU A 150 -10.20 10.65 -8.74
C LEU A 150 -11.26 11.70 -9.07
N ARG A 151 -12.49 11.27 -9.35
CA ARG A 151 -13.63 12.19 -9.57
C ARG A 151 -14.03 12.98 -8.33
N HIS A 152 -13.76 12.44 -7.14
CA HIS A 152 -14.02 13.13 -5.85
C HIS A 152 -12.80 13.89 -5.33
N GLY A 153 -11.85 14.21 -6.21
CA GLY A 153 -10.80 15.19 -5.90
C GLY A 153 -9.65 14.67 -5.03
N VAL A 154 -9.45 13.35 -4.92
CA VAL A 154 -8.23 12.82 -4.29
C VAL A 154 -7.00 13.39 -4.98
N ASP A 155 -6.00 13.81 -4.19
CA ASP A 155 -4.73 14.26 -4.74
C ASP A 155 -3.94 13.07 -5.31
N LEU A 156 -3.87 13.02 -6.65
CA LEU A 156 -3.13 12.02 -7.41
C LEU A 156 -1.62 12.03 -7.14
N HIS A 157 -1.07 13.15 -6.65
CA HIS A 157 0.36 13.33 -6.41
C HIS A 157 0.78 13.09 -4.96
N SER A 158 -0.17 12.74 -4.08
CA SER A 158 0.11 12.32 -2.72
C SER A 158 1.04 11.09 -2.70
N LYS A 159 1.85 11.01 -1.64
CA LYS A 159 2.95 10.05 -1.53
C LYS A 159 2.93 9.32 -0.19
N THR A 160 3.38 8.07 -0.19
CA THR A 160 3.73 7.35 1.03
C THR A 160 5.02 7.93 1.65
N PRO A 161 5.39 7.55 2.88
CA PRO A 161 6.69 7.92 3.46
C PRO A 161 7.91 7.50 2.62
N LEU A 162 7.74 6.52 1.73
CA LEU A 162 8.77 6.08 0.78
C LEU A 162 8.75 6.89 -0.53
N GLY A 163 7.93 7.93 -0.61
CA GLY A 163 7.83 8.79 -1.79
C GLY A 163 7.00 8.21 -2.94
N ARG A 164 6.29 7.10 -2.72
CA ARG A 164 5.58 6.36 -3.77
C ARG A 164 4.15 6.85 -3.93
N THR A 165 3.71 6.94 -5.18
CA THR A 165 2.35 7.34 -5.57
C THR A 165 1.52 6.12 -6.00
N ALA A 166 0.22 6.31 -6.24
CA ALA A 166 -0.64 5.26 -6.80
C ALA A 166 -0.11 4.66 -8.12
N LEU A 167 0.55 5.48 -8.95
CA LEU A 167 1.13 5.01 -10.22
C LEU A 167 2.32 4.05 -9.98
N HIS A 168 3.14 4.29 -8.95
CA HIS A 168 4.26 3.40 -8.63
C HIS A 168 3.78 1.98 -8.30
N VAL A 169 2.72 1.85 -7.51
CA VAL A 169 2.20 0.54 -7.12
C VAL A 169 1.36 -0.13 -8.19
N ALA A 170 0.63 0.62 -9.02
CA ALA A 170 -0.03 0.07 -10.20
C ALA A 170 0.99 -0.50 -11.20
N ALA A 171 2.11 0.22 -11.40
CA ALA A 171 3.22 -0.21 -12.24
C ALA A 171 3.84 -1.54 -11.80
N VAL A 172 4.16 -1.67 -10.51
CA VAL A 172 4.72 -2.90 -9.92
C VAL A 172 3.74 -4.07 -10.01
N ALA A 173 2.45 -3.82 -9.81
CA ALA A 173 1.43 -4.86 -9.82
C ALA A 173 0.95 -5.24 -11.24
N GLY A 174 1.46 -4.60 -12.30
CA GLY A 174 1.08 -4.94 -13.67
C GLY A 174 -0.29 -4.39 -14.12
N GLN A 175 -0.86 -3.44 -13.37
CA GLN A 175 -2.26 -3.02 -13.54
C GLN A 175 -2.42 -1.97 -14.65
N CYS A 176 -2.32 -2.41 -15.90
CA CYS A 176 -2.27 -1.54 -17.08
C CYS A 176 -3.47 -0.59 -17.19
N ASP A 177 -4.69 -1.04 -16.92
CA ASP A 177 -5.88 -0.18 -16.99
C ASP A 177 -5.86 0.92 -15.91
N CYS A 178 -5.37 0.60 -14.71
CA CYS A 178 -5.15 1.60 -13.66
C CYS A 178 -4.04 2.59 -14.05
N ILE A 179 -2.96 2.11 -14.67
CA ILE A 179 -1.88 2.96 -15.17
C ILE A 179 -2.42 3.96 -16.18
N GLU A 180 -3.17 3.49 -17.19
CA GLU A 180 -3.78 4.36 -18.21
C GLU A 180 -4.73 5.39 -17.59
N LEU A 181 -5.58 4.95 -16.66
CA LEU A 181 -6.46 5.85 -15.92
C LEU A 181 -5.66 6.92 -15.17
N LEU A 182 -4.66 6.54 -14.37
CA LEU A 182 -3.86 7.49 -13.58
C LEU A 182 -3.10 8.48 -14.48
N LEU A 183 -2.53 8.02 -15.60
CA LEU A 183 -1.87 8.88 -16.58
C LEU A 183 -2.85 9.86 -17.25
N SER A 184 -4.08 9.42 -17.56
CA SER A 184 -5.11 10.30 -18.12
C SER A 184 -5.54 11.43 -17.17
N TYR A 185 -5.37 11.22 -15.86
CA TYR A 185 -5.57 12.25 -14.83
C TYR A 185 -4.29 13.06 -14.53
N GLY A 186 -3.20 12.86 -15.26
CA GLY A 186 -1.97 13.64 -15.16
C GLY A 186 -0.91 13.07 -14.22
N ALA A 187 -0.95 11.78 -13.87
CA ALA A 187 0.09 11.16 -13.05
C ALA A 187 1.48 11.26 -13.70
N ARG A 188 2.51 11.47 -12.89
CA ARG A 188 3.90 11.63 -13.36
C ARG A 188 4.65 10.30 -13.31
N ALA A 189 4.82 9.65 -14.45
CA ALA A 189 5.55 8.37 -14.55
C ALA A 189 7.04 8.47 -14.18
N LEU A 190 7.66 9.63 -14.41
CA LEU A 190 9.09 9.87 -14.16
C LEU A 190 9.39 10.56 -12.82
N GLY A 191 8.39 10.77 -11.97
CA GLY A 191 8.61 11.31 -10.62
C GLY A 191 9.24 10.23 -9.72
N PRO A 192 10.44 10.44 -9.16
CA PRO A 192 11.09 9.43 -8.34
C PRO A 192 10.48 9.34 -6.94
N ASP A 193 10.56 8.13 -6.38
CA ASP A 193 10.36 7.84 -4.97
C ASP A 193 11.63 8.16 -4.15
N SER A 194 11.60 7.90 -2.84
CA SER A 194 12.72 8.21 -1.94
C SER A 194 13.97 7.35 -2.19
N GLU A 195 13.87 6.26 -2.95
CA GLU A 195 14.98 5.40 -3.37
C GLU A 195 15.47 5.75 -4.79
N GLY A 196 14.95 6.84 -5.38
CA GLY A 196 15.27 7.26 -6.74
C GLY A 196 14.60 6.42 -7.82
N GLN A 197 13.64 5.57 -7.46
CA GLN A 197 12.92 4.73 -8.42
C GLN A 197 11.71 5.47 -8.97
N THR A 198 11.54 5.42 -10.28
CA THR A 198 10.33 5.92 -10.97
C THR A 198 9.33 4.79 -11.13
N ALA A 199 8.07 5.08 -11.45
CA ALA A 199 7.09 4.05 -11.77
C ALA A 199 7.57 3.16 -12.94
N VAL A 200 8.21 3.76 -13.95
CA VAL A 200 8.80 3.06 -15.11
C VAL A 200 9.93 2.12 -14.68
N SER A 201 10.88 2.58 -13.86
CA SER A 201 11.99 1.73 -13.41
C SER A 201 11.52 0.60 -12.49
N LEU A 202 10.52 0.86 -11.63
CA LEU A 202 9.91 -0.18 -10.81
C LEU A 202 9.20 -1.23 -11.65
N ALA A 203 8.42 -0.86 -12.68
CA ALA A 203 7.80 -1.81 -13.59
C ALA A 203 8.84 -2.77 -14.19
N ARG A 204 9.96 -2.23 -14.68
CA ARG A 204 11.08 -3.02 -15.20
C ARG A 204 11.69 -3.96 -14.16
N LEU A 205 11.99 -3.45 -12.97
CA LEU A 205 12.60 -4.22 -11.88
C LEU A 205 11.71 -5.40 -11.43
N TRP A 206 10.39 -5.26 -11.55
CA TRP A 206 9.40 -6.28 -11.21
C TRP A 206 8.96 -7.13 -12.41
N GLY A 207 9.57 -6.96 -13.58
CA GLY A 207 9.27 -7.75 -14.78
C GLY A 207 7.94 -7.40 -15.45
N GLN A 208 7.36 -6.24 -15.16
CA GLN A 208 6.09 -5.77 -15.71
C GLN A 208 6.31 -5.02 -17.04
N GLU A 209 6.73 -5.75 -18.07
CA GLU A 209 7.09 -5.17 -19.38
C GLU A 209 5.96 -4.35 -20.01
N GLN A 210 4.72 -4.80 -19.88
CA GLN A 210 3.57 -4.10 -20.45
C GLN A 210 3.31 -2.77 -19.73
N SER A 211 3.36 -2.76 -18.39
CA SER A 211 3.26 -1.53 -17.59
C SER A 211 4.33 -0.51 -17.98
N GLU A 212 5.57 -0.98 -18.16
CA GLU A 212 6.68 -0.13 -18.59
C GLU A 212 6.37 0.51 -19.94
N ARG A 213 5.97 -0.30 -20.94
CA ARG A 213 5.61 0.17 -22.28
C ARG A 213 4.46 1.18 -22.27
N THR A 214 3.42 0.94 -21.48
CA THR A 214 2.27 1.85 -21.37
C THR A 214 2.66 3.22 -20.83
N MET A 215 3.60 3.30 -19.87
CA MET A 215 4.00 4.57 -19.26
C MET A 215 5.01 5.39 -20.08
N VAL A 216 5.72 4.76 -21.03
CA VAL A 216 6.70 5.45 -21.90
C VAL A 216 6.11 5.85 -23.25
N ARG A 217 4.85 5.50 -23.50
CA ARG A 217 4.12 5.84 -24.72
C ARG A 217 3.54 7.25 -24.65
#